data_AF-A0A655Z492-F1
#
_entry.id   AF-A0A655Z492-F1
#
_cell.length_a   1.000
_cell.length_b   1.000
_cell.length_c   1.000
_cell.angle_alpha   90.00
_cell.angle_beta   90.00
_cell.angle_gamma   90.00
#
_symmetry.space_group_name_H-M   'P 1'
#
loop_
_entity.id
_entity.type
_entity.pdbx_description
1 polymer ?
#
loop_
_entity_poly.entity_id
_entity_poly.type
_entity_poly.pdbx_seq_one_letter_code
_entity_poly.pdbx_strand_id
1 'polypeptide(L)' 'MVTNGGRVLCATALGNTVLEAQQRAYQLADQIHWNGMFCRRDIGYRAIAREQAK' A
#
# COMPACT_ATOMS: atom_id res chain seq x y z
N MET A 1 19.01 -2.09 11.97
CA MET A 1 17.64 -2.46 11.59
C MET A 1 17.64 -3.94 11.26
N VAL A 2 16.74 -4.74 11.83
CA VAL A 2 16.73 -6.21 11.68
C VAL A 2 15.44 -6.60 10.95
N THR A 3 15.55 -7.25 9.81
CA THR A 3 14.42 -7.90 9.11
C THR A 3 14.43 -9.39 9.45
N ASN A 4 13.29 -9.96 9.86
CA ASN A 4 13.20 -11.37 10.27
C ASN A 4 12.17 -12.15 9.41
N GLY A 5 12.42 -12.25 8.11
CA GLY A 5 11.58 -12.99 7.15
C GLY A 5 11.33 -12.24 5.84
N GLY A 6 10.65 -12.90 4.90
CA GLY A 6 10.39 -12.38 3.55
C GLY A 6 9.30 -11.30 3.47
N ARG A 7 8.37 -11.25 4.44
CA ARG A 7 7.39 -10.16 4.60
C ARG A 7 7.62 -9.52 5.95
N VAL A 8 7.94 -8.22 5.95
CA VAL A 8 8.40 -7.52 7.15
C VAL A 8 7.29 -6.68 7.77
N LEU A 9 6.59 -5.87 6.97
CA LEU A 9 5.54 -4.95 7.42
C LEU A 9 4.32 -5.01 6.50
N CYS A 10 3.17 -4.58 7.03
CA CYS A 10 1.96 -4.31 6.27
C CYS A 10 1.49 -2.88 6.57
N ALA A 11 1.48 -2.01 5.55
CA ALA A 11 0.95 -0.65 5.66
C ALA A 11 -0.55 -0.65 5.31
N THR A 12 -1.39 -0.27 6.27
CA THR A 12 -2.85 -0.26 6.12
C THR A 12 -3.37 1.16 6.37
N ALA A 13 -4.31 1.60 5.54
CA ALA A 13 -4.98 2.88 5.72
C ALA A 13 -6.48 2.77 5.44
N LEU A 14 -7.25 3.67 6.05
CA LEU A 14 -8.68 3.84 5.82
C LEU A 14 -8.94 5.08 4.97
N GLY A 15 -9.97 5.04 4.13
CA GLY A 15 -10.43 6.13 3.27
C GLY A 15 -11.90 5.95 2.94
N ASN A 16 -12.56 7.00 2.48
CA ASN A 16 -13.97 6.98 2.06
C ASN A 16 -14.16 6.24 0.74
N THR A 17 -13.10 6.14 -0.05
CA THR A 17 -13.04 5.38 -1.31
C THR A 17 -11.87 4.41 -1.29
N VAL A 18 -11.92 3.40 -2.15
CA VAL A 18 -10.81 2.45 -2.32
C VAL A 18 -9.56 3.19 -2.81
N LEU A 19 -9.72 4.18 -3.70
CA LEU A 19 -8.62 5.02 -4.17
C LEU A 19 -7.94 5.78 -3.03
N GLU A 20 -8.73 6.42 -2.16
CA GLU A 20 -8.20 7.19 -1.03
C GLU A 20 -7.46 6.29 -0.03
N ALA A 21 -8.03 5.12 0.30
CA ALA A 21 -7.40 4.14 1.17
C ALA A 21 -6.07 3.63 0.59
N GLN A 22 -6.03 3.36 -0.72
CA GLN A 22 -4.82 2.92 -1.42
C GLN A 22 -3.72 4.00 -1.36
N GLN A 23 -4.05 5.24 -1.71
CA GLN A 23 -3.09 6.35 -1.71
C GLN A 23 -2.48 6.57 -0.32
N ARG A 24 -3.30 6.57 0.73
CA ARG A 24 -2.82 6.72 2.11
C ARG A 24 -1.93 5.57 2.54
N ALA A 25 -2.25 4.33 2.16
CA ALA A 25 -1.43 3.17 2.47
C ALA A 25 -0.04 3.29 1.81
N TYR A 26 0.02 3.78 0.56
CA TYR A 26 1.30 4.04 -0.11
C TYR A 26 2.07 5.20 0.51
N GLN A 27 1.41 6.31 0.85
CA GLN A 27 2.06 7.42 1.56
C GLN A 27 2.67 7.00 2.91
N LEU A 28 2.02 6.07 3.63
CA LEU A 28 2.56 5.51 4.86
C LEU A 28 3.77 4.60 4.57
N ALA A 29 3.67 3.73 3.57
CA ALA A 29 4.77 2.83 3.18
C ALA A 29 6.00 3.61 2.69
N ASP A 30 5.79 4.74 1.98
CA ASP A 30 6.83 5.60 1.44
C ASP A 30 7.63 6.36 2.49
N GLN A 31 7.15 6.43 3.73
CA GLN A 31 7.92 7.03 4.84
C GLN A 31 8.94 6.07 5.44
N ILE A 32 8.88 4.78 5.06
CA ILE A 32 9.68 3.72 5.66
C ILE A 32 10.70 3.27 4.61
N HIS A 33 12.00 3.27 4.95
CA HIS A 33 13.05 2.89 4.01
C HIS A 33 14.17 2.09 4.67
N TRP A 34 14.66 1.09 3.94
CA TRP A 34 15.90 0.35 4.21
C TRP A 34 16.41 -0.31 2.94
N ASN A 35 17.67 -0.78 2.95
CA ASN A 35 18.28 -1.44 1.79
C ASN A 35 17.54 -2.75 1.43
N GLY A 36 17.10 -2.88 0.17
CA GLY A 36 16.40 -4.07 -0.33
C GLY A 36 14.91 -4.12 0.01
N MET A 37 14.34 -3.06 0.60
CA MET A 37 12.89 -2.93 0.72
C MET A 37 12.24 -2.91 -0.67
N PHE A 38 11.15 -3.65 -0.84
CA PHE A 38 10.29 -3.52 -2.01
C PHE A 38 8.81 -3.64 -1.61
N CYS A 39 7.94 -2.98 -2.37
CA CYS A 39 6.50 -3.10 -2.26
C CYS A 39 5.84 -3.00 -3.64
N ARG A 40 4.70 -3.66 -3.82
CA ARG A 40 3.90 -3.58 -5.04
C ARG A 40 3.09 -2.29 -5.07
N ARG A 41 2.96 -1.65 -6.24
CA ARG A 41 2.22 -0.39 -6.44
C ARG A 41 0.81 -0.54 -7.04
N ASP A 42 0.35 -1.76 -7.22
CA ASP A 42 -0.92 -2.10 -7.87
C ASP A 42 -1.95 -2.72 -6.91
N ILE A 43 -1.79 -2.59 -5.60
CA ILE A 43 -2.69 -3.20 -4.62
C ILE A 43 -4.06 -2.53 -4.70
N GLY A 44 -5.09 -3.27 -5.10
CA GLY A 44 -6.46 -2.76 -5.17
C GLY A 44 -6.88 -2.16 -6.53
N TYR A 45 -6.04 -2.21 -7.58
CA TYR A 45 -6.35 -1.58 -8.89
C TYR A 45 -7.70 -2.00 -9.49
N ARG A 46 -8.08 -3.29 -9.34
CA ARG A 46 -9.38 -3.81 -9.84
C ARG A 46 -10.57 -3.23 -9.10
N ALA A 47 -10.42 -2.97 -7.80
CA ALA A 47 -11.49 -2.39 -6.99
C ALA A 47 -11.66 -0.90 -7.32
N ILE A 48 -10.55 -0.18 -7.54
CA ILE A 48 -10.57 1.20 -8.02
C ILE A 48 -11.24 1.30 -9.40
N ALA A 49 -10.89 0.44 -10.34
CA ALA A 49 -11.52 0.41 -11.66
C ALA A 49 -13.03 0.16 -11.59
N ARG A 50 -13.50 -0.69 -10.65
CA ARG A 50 -14.93 -0.93 -10.42
C ARG A 50 -15.64 0.25 -9.77
N GLU A 51 -14.97 0.95 -8.86
CA GLU A 51 -15.48 2.14 -8.19
C GLU A 51 -15.65 3.31 -9.17
N GLN A 52 -14.67 3.51 -10.06
CA GLN A 52 -14.71 4.55 -11.10
C GLN A 52 -15.68 4.26 -12.24
N ALA A 53 -16.09 3.00 -12.42
CA ALA A 53 -17.07 2.59 -13.42
C ALA A 53 -18.52 2.73 -12.94
N LYS A 54 -18.75 3.08 -11.67
CA LYS A 54 -20.05 3.47 -11.13
C LYS A 54 -20.30 4.96 -11.30
#